data_AF-A0A936MJF4-F1
#
_entry.id   AF-A0A936MJF4-F1
#
_cell.length_a   1.000
_cell.length_b   1.000
_cell.length_c   1.000
_cell.angle_alpha   90.00
_cell.angle_beta   90.00
_cell.angle_gamma   90.00
#
_symmetry.space_group_name_H-M   'P 1'
#
loop_
_entity.id
_entity.type
_entity.pdbx_description
1 polymer ?
#
loop_
_entity_poly.entity_id
_entity_poly.type
_entity_poly.pdbx_seq_one_letter_code
_entity_poly.pdbx_strand_id
1 'polypeptide(L)' 'MKRWLYGPAVLVALLGGVACAPPPKVVKQITSARDQIKFLVVQGNSQQVVKCKMAGDGALSECRTMQIVLKGEEE' A
#
# COMPACT_ATOMS: atom_id res chain seq x y z
N MET A 1 11.89 17.43 -57.30
CA MET A 1 11.06 17.14 -56.10
C MET A 1 12.01 16.84 -54.94
N LYS A 2 12.22 17.80 -54.01
CA LYS A 2 11.96 17.68 -52.55
C LYS A 2 12.21 16.27 -51.98
N ARG A 3 12.97 16.00 -50.91
CA ARG A 3 13.75 16.76 -49.89
C ARG A 3 14.46 15.63 -49.10
N TRP A 4 15.79 15.54 -49.12
CA TRP A 4 16.68 15.87 -48.00
C TRP A 4 16.46 15.11 -46.67
N LEU A 5 17.43 14.21 -46.43
CA LEU A 5 18.25 14.06 -45.21
C LEU A 5 17.62 13.56 -43.90
N TYR A 6 17.95 12.30 -43.61
CA TYR A 6 18.47 11.76 -42.35
C TYR A 6 18.79 12.74 -41.21
N GLY A 7 18.20 12.46 -40.03
CA GLY A 7 18.76 12.68 -38.68
C GLY A 7 18.57 14.08 -38.08
N PRO A 8 18.41 14.20 -36.74
CA PRO A 8 18.94 13.31 -35.73
C PRO A 8 17.88 12.65 -34.83
N ALA A 9 18.28 11.48 -34.31
CA ALA A 9 17.68 10.81 -33.18
C ALA A 9 17.56 11.78 -32.00
N VAL A 10 16.33 12.16 -31.65
CA VAL A 10 16.03 12.74 -30.35
C VAL A 10 15.99 11.58 -29.37
N LEU A 11 17.17 11.20 -28.91
CA LEU A 11 17.40 10.48 -27.67
C LEU A 11 16.81 11.33 -26.54
N VAL A 12 15.51 11.15 -26.28
CA VAL A 12 14.90 11.60 -25.03
C VAL A 12 15.49 10.72 -23.95
N ALA A 13 16.52 11.25 -23.31
CA ALA A 13 17.08 10.75 -22.08
C ALA A 13 15.97 10.61 -21.04
N LEU A 14 15.45 9.40 -20.88
CA LEU A 14 14.70 8.97 -19.70
C LEU A 14 15.70 8.79 -18.54
N LEU A 15 16.34 9.90 -18.16
CA LEU A 15 16.98 10.09 -16.86
C LEU A 15 15.91 10.61 -15.90
N GLY A 16 14.89 9.77 -15.65
CA GLY A 16 13.93 9.97 -14.57
C GLY A 16 14.28 8.96 -13.50
N GLY A 17 14.72 9.46 -12.34
CA GLY A 17 15.33 8.66 -11.29
C GLY A 17 14.58 7.38 -10.96
N VAL A 18 15.36 6.32 -10.80
CA VAL A 18 15.01 5.19 -9.91
C VAL A 18 14.85 5.74 -8.50
N ALA A 19 13.74 6.43 -8.25
CA ALA A 19 13.21 6.55 -6.91
C ALA A 19 12.86 5.12 -6.51
N CYS A 20 13.71 4.51 -5.69
CA CYS A 20 13.43 3.23 -5.04
C CYS A 20 12.10 3.39 -4.29
N ALA A 21 11.01 3.00 -4.94
CA ALA A 21 9.76 2.78 -4.26
C ALA A 21 10.05 1.72 -3.19
N PRO A 22 9.66 1.94 -1.91
CA PRO A 22 9.85 0.93 -0.89
C PRO A 22 9.25 -0.38 -1.39
N PRO A 23 9.96 -1.51 -1.22
CA PRO A 23 9.51 -2.79 -1.75
C PRO A 23 8.09 -3.07 -1.25
N PRO A 24 7.21 -3.61 -2.12
CA PRO A 24 5.83 -3.87 -1.74
C PRO A 24 5.82 -4.76 -0.49
N LYS A 25 5.12 -4.31 0.55
CA LYS A 25 4.93 -5.09 1.78
C LYS A 25 4.09 -6.32 1.44
N VAL A 26 4.75 -7.46 1.24
CA VAL A 26 4.09 -8.73 1.00
C VAL A 26 3.56 -9.25 2.33
N VAL A 27 2.24 -9.37 2.45
CA VAL A 27 1.59 -10.00 3.61
C VAL A 27 1.89 -11.51 3.54
N LYS A 28 2.99 -11.93 4.16
CA LYS A 28 3.50 -13.32 4.10
C LYS A 28 2.65 -14.34 4.87
N GLN A 29 1.67 -13.90 5.65
CA GLN A 29 0.83 -14.79 6.43
C GLN A 29 -0.55 -14.17 6.66
N ILE A 30 -1.58 -14.75 6.03
CA ILE A 30 -2.95 -14.59 6.48
C ILE A 30 -3.09 -15.52 7.68
N THR A 31 -2.99 -14.98 8.90
CA THR A 31 -3.42 -15.71 10.09
C THR A 31 -4.92 -15.90 9.95
N SER A 32 -5.34 -17.02 9.35
CA SER A 32 -6.73 -17.36 9.05
C SER A 32 -7.52 -17.64 10.34
N ALA A 33 -7.65 -16.62 11.17
CA ALA A 33 -8.73 -16.48 12.11
C ALA A 33 -9.85 -15.77 11.32
N ARG A 34 -10.67 -16.56 10.60
CA ARG A 34 -11.78 -16.06 9.76
C ARG A 34 -12.85 -15.30 10.56
N ASP A 35 -12.72 -15.29 11.89
CA ASP A 35 -13.56 -14.58 12.84
C ASP A 35 -13.12 -13.13 13.06
N GLN A 36 -12.08 -12.62 12.40
CA GLN A 36 -11.54 -11.28 12.68
C GLN A 36 -11.21 -10.48 11.42
N ILE A 37 -11.59 -9.20 11.44
CA ILE A 37 -11.30 -8.23 10.38
C ILE A 37 -10.70 -6.96 10.98
N LYS A 38 -9.75 -6.37 10.26
CA LYS A 38 -9.09 -5.11 10.63
C LYS A 38 -9.41 -4.06 9.58
N PHE A 39 -9.91 -2.92 10.04
CA PHE A 39 -10.20 -1.75 9.21
C PHE A 39 -9.19 -0.66 9.50
N LEU A 40 -8.73 -0.01 8.44
CA LEU A 40 -8.00 1.25 8.54
C LEU A 40 -9.01 2.39 8.38
N VAL A 41 -9.26 3.12 9.46
CA VAL A 41 -10.17 4.27 9.46
C VAL A 41 -9.33 5.52 9.32
N VAL A 42 -9.60 6.31 8.28
CA VAL A 42 -8.94 7.59 8.00
C VAL A 42 -9.99 8.69 8.10
N GLN A 43 -9.78 9.64 9.02
CA GLN A 43 -10.65 10.82 9.21
C GLN A 43 -9.77 12.07 9.25
N GLY A 44 -9.77 12.83 8.15
CA GLY A 44 -8.85 13.95 7.98
C GLY A 44 -7.40 13.48 8.08
N ASN A 45 -6.63 14.11 8.97
CA ASN A 45 -5.23 13.75 9.24
C ASN A 45 -5.08 12.66 10.32
N SER A 46 -6.18 12.10 10.84
CA SER A 46 -6.14 11.03 11.82
C SER A 46 -6.32 9.66 11.15
N GLN A 47 -5.56 8.68 11.63
CA GLN A 47 -5.65 7.30 11.18
C GLN A 47 -5.66 6.37 12.39
N GLN A 48 -6.58 5.40 12.38
CA GLN A 48 -6.66 4.37 13.41
C GLN A 48 -6.97 3.02 12.79
N VAL A 49 -6.50 1.93 13.42
CA VAL A 49 -6.90 0.58 13.06
C VAL A 49 -7.95 0.09 14.03
N VAL A 50 -9.10 -0.34 13.52
CA VAL A 50 -10.17 -0.94 14.30
C VAL A 50 -10.21 -2.42 13.99
N LYS A 51 -10.20 -3.26 15.02
CA LYS A 51 -10.33 -4.70 14.91
C LYS A 51 -11.70 -5.11 15.40
N CYS A 52 -12.44 -5.84 14.58
CA CYS A 52 -13.74 -6.42 14.92
C CYS A 52 -13.66 -7.94 14.83
N LYS A 53 -14.54 -8.61 15.58
CA LYS A 53 -14.92 -9.98 15.29
C LYS A 53 -15.96 -9.99 14.17
N MET A 54 -15.95 -11.03 13.36
CA MET A 54 -16.89 -11.29 12.27
C MET A 54 -17.62 -12.60 12.58
N ALA A 55 -18.93 -12.51 12.75
CA ALA A 55 -19.80 -13.67 12.95
C ALA A 55 -20.04 -14.42 11.62
N GLY A 56 -20.64 -15.61 11.69
CA GLY A 56 -20.86 -16.47 10.52
C GLY A 56 -21.83 -15.90 9.48
N ASP A 57 -22.66 -14.94 9.87
CA ASP A 57 -23.55 -14.14 9.02
C ASP A 57 -22.85 -12.89 8.42
N GLY A 58 -21.57 -12.68 8.74
CA GLY A 58 -20.79 -11.52 8.34
C GLY A 58 -21.00 -10.30 9.23
N ALA A 59 -21.83 -10.37 10.28
CA ALA A 59 -22.03 -9.28 11.22
C ALA A 59 -20.74 -8.99 11.99
N LEU A 60 -20.47 -7.70 12.22
CA LEU A 60 -19.31 -7.25 12.97
C LEU A 60 -19.67 -7.00 14.44
N SER A 61 -18.87 -7.53 15.35
CA SER A 61 -19.05 -7.36 16.79
C SER A 61 -17.71 -7.15 17.50
N GLU A 62 -17.75 -6.74 18.76
CA GLU A 62 -16.55 -6.57 19.60
C GLU A 62 -15.45 -5.70 18.96
N CYS A 63 -15.86 -4.65 18.24
CA CYS A 63 -14.95 -3.73 17.59
C CYS A 63 -14.16 -2.90 18.61
N ARG A 64 -12.83 -2.89 18.48
CA ARG A 64 -11.95 -2.10 19.33
C ARG A 64 -10.82 -1.46 18.54
N THR A 65 -10.45 -0.24 18.91
CA THR A 65 -9.27 0.43 18.38
C THR A 65 -8.02 -0.31 18.82
N MET A 66 -7.13 -0.60 17.86
CA MET A 66 -5.84 -1.20 18.11
C MET A 66 -4.79 -0.11 18.23
N GLN A 67 -3.96 -0.19 19.27
CA GLN A 67 -2.70 0.54 19.29
C GLN A 67 -1.76 -0.12 18.29
N ILE A 68 -1.37 0.64 17.26
CA ILE A 68 -0.42 0.16 16.24
C ILE A 68 0.97 0.55 16.72
N VAL A 69 1.76 -0.42 17.13
CA VAL A 69 3.19 -0.23 17.33
C VAL A 69 3.86 -0.57 16.01
N LEU A 70 4.19 0.46 15.23
CA LEU A 70 5.12 0.31 14.12
C LEU A 70 6.49 0.16 14.77
N LYS A 71 7.01 -1.08 14.87
CA LYS A 71 8.43 -1.24 15.17
C LYS A 71 9.17 -0.58 14.01
N GLY A 72 9.89 0.50 14.30
CA GLY A 72 10.89 1.01 13.38
C GLY A 72 11.81 -0.15 13.03
N GLU A 73 12.07 -0.35 11.75
CA GLU A 73 13.21 -1.15 11.33
C GLU A 73 14.42 -0.35 11.81
N GLU A 74 14.91 -0.67 13.01
CA GLU A 74 16.24 -0.25 13.46
C GLU A 74 17.24 -0.84 12.46
N GLU A 75 18.06 0.06 11.91
CA GLU A 75 19.09 -0.14 10.87
C GLU A 75 20.03 -1.33 11.11
#